data_AF-A0A9X1UEH4-F1
#
_entry.id   AF-A0A9X1UEH4-F1
#
_cell.length_a   1.000
_cell.length_b   1.000
_cell.length_c   1.000
_cell.angle_alpha   90.00
_cell.angle_beta   90.00
_cell.angle_gamma   90.00
#
_symmetry.space_group_name_H-M   'P 1'
#
loop_
_entity.id
_entity.type
_entity.pdbx_description
1 polymer ?
#
loop_
_entity_poly.entity_id
_entity_poly.type
_entity_poly.pdbx_seq_one_letter_code
_entity_poly.pdbx_strand_id
1 'polypeptide(L)' 'MTVRLIKHEAVPGTGSFEVRFADGRRSVYCYFDDLPSRRLRPKQMLREQALDLATMFARIMRGLIEGWSQGKGPPA' A
#
# COMPACT_ATOMS: atom_id res chain seq x y z
N MET A 1 -13.19 -9.47 -5.95
CA MET A 1 -12.56 -8.14 -6.09
C MET A 1 -11.05 -8.27 -5.96
N THR A 2 -10.27 -7.54 -6.76
CA THR A 2 -8.82 -7.74 -6.85
C THR A 2 -8.08 -6.53 -6.29
N VAL A 3 -7.22 -6.74 -5.29
CA VAL A 3 -6.26 -5.75 -4.78
C VAL A 3 -4.93 -5.97 -5.51
N ARG A 4 -4.32 -4.92 -6.04
CA ARG A 4 -3.01 -4.97 -6.72
C ARG A 4 -2.00 -4.11 -5.98
N LEU A 5 -0.77 -4.61 -5.90
CA LEU A 5 0.38 -3.85 -5.41
C LEU A 5 1.22 -3.41 -6.61
N ILE A 6 1.41 -2.10 -6.77
CA ILE A 6 2.15 -1.52 -7.89
C ILE A 6 3.33 -0.74 -7.34
N LYS A 7 4.52 -1.00 -7.87
CA LYS A 7 5.73 -0.26 -7.50
C LYS A 7 5.91 0.94 -8.45
N HIS A 8 6.05 2.12 -7.86
CA HIS A 8 6.43 3.35 -8.57
C HIS A 8 7.82 3.77 -8.10
N GLU A 9 8.80 3.74 -8.99
CA GLU A 9 10.17 4.20 -8.75
C GLU A 9 10.69 4.88 -10.00
N ALA A 10 10.70 6.22 -10.01
CA ALA A 10 11.25 7.01 -11.11
C ALA A 10 12.74 7.32 -10.91
N VAL A 11 13.17 7.43 -9.64
CA VAL A 11 14.56 7.68 -9.25
C VAL A 11 14.98 6.57 -8.29
N PRO A 12 16.17 5.95 -8.49
CA PRO A 12 16.65 4.92 -7.59
C PRO A 12 16.68 5.40 -6.13
N GLY A 13 16.08 4.62 -5.24
CA GLY A 13 16.07 4.92 -3.80
C GLY A 13 14.86 5.73 -3.33
N THR A 14 14.00 6.21 -4.22
CA THR A 14 12.84 7.03 -3.84
C THR A 14 11.61 6.70 -4.70
N GLY A 15 10.45 6.59 -4.06
CA GLY A 15 9.26 6.14 -4.76
C GLY A 15 8.08 5.85 -3.85
N SER A 16 7.15 5.03 -4.36
CA SER A 16 5.99 4.59 -3.59
C SER A 16 5.51 3.21 -4.00
N PHE A 17 4.89 2.51 -3.07
CA PHE A 17 4.05 1.35 -3.35
C PHE A 17 2.59 1.77 -3.32
N GLU A 18 1.87 1.54 -4.42
CA GLU A 18 0.45 1.79 -4.55
C GLU A 18 -0.33 0.48 -4.31
N VAL A 19 -1.21 0.51 -3.32
CA VAL A 19 -2.26 -0.50 -3.13
C VAL A 19 -3.49 -0.02 -3.89
N ARG A 20 -3.70 -0.59 -5.08
CA ARG A 20 -4.79 -0.24 -5.99
C ARG A 20 -5.97 -1.20 -5.85
N PHE A 21 -7.16 -0.65 -5.69
CA PHE A 21 -8.40 -1.41 -5.66
C PHE A 21 -9.05 -1.42 -7.04
N ALA A 22 -9.41 -2.60 -7.55
CA ALA A 22 -10.04 -2.74 -8.87
C ALA A 22 -11.48 -2.20 -8.94
N ASP A 23 -12.11 -1.92 -7.80
CA ASP A 23 -13.48 -1.44 -7.66
C ASP A 23 -13.61 0.09 -7.71
N GLY A 24 -12.52 0.80 -8.03
CA GLY A 24 -12.51 2.26 -8.14
C GLY A 24 -12.37 2.99 -6.80
N ARG A 25 -12.23 2.29 -5.68
CA ARG A 25 -11.86 2.93 -4.40
C ARG A 25 -10.48 3.59 -4.52
N ARG A 26 -10.27 4.64 -3.73
CA ARG A 26 -8.99 5.38 -3.71
C ARG A 26 -7.84 4.44 -3.36
N SER A 27 -6.80 4.47 -4.18
CA SER A 27 -5.55 3.77 -3.90
C SER A 27 -4.88 4.33 -2.64
N VAL A 28 -4.16 3.47 -1.93
CA VAL A 28 -3.31 3.85 -0.80
C VAL A 28 -1.85 3.84 -1.24
N TYR A 29 -1.11 4.88 -0.89
CA TYR A 29 0.30 5.04 -1.27
C TYR A 29 1.22 4.97 -0.06
N CYS A 30 2.20 4.08 -0.10
CA CYS A 30 3.27 3.96 0.89
C CYS A 30 4.55 4.54 0.27
N TYR A 31 4.90 5.77 0.64
CA TYR A 31 6.07 6.47 0.10
C TYR A 31 7.34 6.06 0.83
N PHE A 32 8.41 5.83 0.06
CA PHE A 32 9.73 5.53 0.58
C PHE A 32 10.79 6.52 0.07
N ASP A 33 11.80 6.71 0.91
CA ASP A 33 13.08 7.28 0.52
C ASP A 33 14.17 6.63 1.37
N ASP A 34 15.05 5.89 0.69
CA ASP A 34 16.17 5.17 1.28
C ASP A 34 17.30 6.13 1.68
N LEU A 35 17.27 7.38 1.21
CA LEU A 35 18.25 8.41 1.54
C LEU A 35 17.62 9.44 2.47
N PRO A 36 17.91 9.42 3.79
CA PRO A 36 17.30 10.34 4.75
C PRO A 36 17.50 11.82 4.38
N SER A 37 18.65 12.16 3.79
CA SER A 37 18.97 13.53 3.34
C SER A 37 18.10 14.04 2.18
N ARG A 38 17.38 13.14 1.48
CA ARG A 38 16.48 13.47 0.37
C ARG A 38 15.01 13.45 0.74
N ARG A 39 14.68 13.08 1.98
CA ARG A 39 13.29 12.99 2.45
C ARG A 39 12.63 14.36 2.45
N LEU A 40 11.75 14.56 1.47
CA LEU A 40 10.87 15.73 1.41
C LEU A 40 9.76 15.67 2.46
N ARG A 41 9.46 14.48 3.01
CA ARG A 41 8.38 14.28 3.99
C ARG A 41 8.90 13.59 5.25
N PRO A 42 8.54 14.08 6.45
CA PRO A 42 8.95 13.47 7.71
C PRO A 42 8.42 12.05 7.92
N LYS A 43 7.37 11.65 7.18
CA LYS A 43 6.77 10.31 7.22
C LYS A 43 7.29 9.34 6.15
N GLN A 44 8.29 9.73 5.34
CA GLN A 44 8.88 8.81 4.36
C GLN A 44 9.67 7.71 5.07
N MET A 45 9.36 6.47 4.69
CA MET A 45 9.91 5.27 5.28
C MET A 45 11.11 4.77 4.47
N LEU A 46 11.83 3.77 4.97
CA LEU A 46 12.71 2.97 4.12
C LEU A 46 11.87 2.13 3.15
N ARG A 47 12.43 1.77 2.00
CA ARG A 47 11.76 0.93 0.98
C ARG A 47 11.19 -0.34 1.56
N GLU A 48 11.96 -1.04 2.39
CA GLU A 48 11.53 -2.29 3.03
C GLU A 48 10.31 -2.08 3.91
N GLN A 49 10.33 -1.04 4.75
CA GLN A 49 9.20 -0.69 5.62
C GLN A 49 7.95 -0.32 4.81
N ALA A 50 8.11 0.44 3.72
CA ALA A 50 7.00 0.80 2.85
C ALA A 50 6.44 -0.43 2.11
N LEU A 51 7.30 -1.36 1.70
CA LEU A 51 6.89 -2.62 1.06
C LEU A 51 6.14 -3.52 2.04
N ASP A 52 6.63 -3.67 3.25
CA ASP A 52 5.99 -4.47 4.31
C ASP A 52 4.62 -3.91 4.64
N LEU A 53 4.53 -2.59 4.84
CA LEU A 53 3.27 -1.90 5.10
C LEU A 53 2.27 -2.10 3.96
N ALA A 54 2.70 -1.89 2.71
CA ALA A 54 1.83 -2.01 1.56
C ALA A 54 1.37 -3.46 1.34
N THR A 55 2.26 -4.44 1.57
CA THR A 55 1.96 -5.87 1.46
C THR A 55 0.98 -6.31 2.55
N MET A 56 1.22 -5.92 3.80
CA MET A 56 0.31 -6.20 4.92
C MET A 56 -1.07 -5.60 4.65
N PHE A 57 -1.12 -4.33 4.24
CA PHE A 57 -2.37 -3.64 3.95
C PHE A 57 -3.13 -4.30 2.79
N ALA A 58 -2.44 -4.66 1.70
CA ALA A 58 -3.05 -5.36 0.57
C ALA A 58 -3.65 -6.72 0.97
N ARG A 59 -2.95 -7.48 1.83
CA ARG A 59 -3.43 -8.77 2.36
C ARG A 59 -4.67 -8.61 3.22
N ILE A 60 -4.65 -7.68 4.18
CA ILE A 60 -5.80 -7.39 5.06
C ILE A 60 -7.00 -6.98 4.23
N MET A 61 -6.81 -6.03 3.31
CA MET A 61 -7.91 -5.54 2.47
C MET A 61 -8.45 -6.63 1.56
N ARG A 62 -7.59 -7.47 0.98
CA ARG A 62 -8.04 -8.61 0.19
C ARG A 62 -8.92 -9.54 1.03
N GLY A 63 -8.49 -9.90 2.23
CA GLY A 63 -9.26 -10.76 3.13
C GLY A 63 -10.59 -10.15 3.57
N LEU A 64 -10.61 -8.85 3.92
CA LEU A 64 -11.83 -8.13 4.26
C LEU A 64 -12.81 -8.08 3.08
N ILE A 65 -12.31 -7.78 1.88
CA ILE A 65 -13.15 -7.71 0.69
C ILE A 65 -13.69 -9.09 0.31
N GLU A 66 -12.88 -10.15 0.41
CA GLU A 66 -13.32 -11.53 0.22
C GLU A 66 -14.36 -11.92 1.28
N GLY A 67 -14.16 -11.55 2.54
CA GLY A 67 -15.12 -11.78 3.64
C GLY A 67 -16.44 -11.03 3.46
N TRP A 68 -16.39 -9.77 3.02
CA TRP A 68 -17.57 -8.97 2.68
C TRP A 68 -18.32 -9.56 1.48
N SER A 69 -17.59 -10.07 0.49
CA SER A 69 -18.19 -10.80 -0.63
C SER A 69 -18.89 -12.09 -0.21
N GLN A 70 -18.52 -12.66 0.94
CA GLN A 70 -19.14 -13.86 1.52
C GLN A 70 -20.22 -13.53 2.57
N GLY A 71 -20.63 -12.26 2.70
CA GLY A 71 -21.70 -11.83 3.61
C GLY A 71 -21.29 -11.73 5.10
N LYS A 72 -20.00 -11.86 5.42
CA LYS A 72 -19.50 -11.58 6.78
C LYS A 72 -19.19 -10.09 6.89
N GLY A 73 -20.15 -9.32 7.40
CA GLY A 73 -19.96 -7.90 7.71
C GLY A 73 -18.84 -7.67 8.74
N PRO A 74 -18.32 -6.43 8.86
CA PRO A 74 -17.29 -6.11 9.85
C PRO A 74 -17.79 -6.38 11.29
N PRO A 75 -16.90 -6.81 12.22
CA PRO A 75 -17.28 -6.87 13.63
C PRO A 75 -17.65 -5.47 14.12
N ALA A 76 -18.78 -5.39 14.83
CA ALA A 76 -19.34 -4.18 15.43
C ALA A 76 -18.44 -3.61 16.54
#